data_AF-A0A6P0Z3V7-F1
#
_entry.id   AF-A0A6P0Z3V7-F1
#
_cell.length_a   1.000
_cell.length_b   1.000
_cell.length_c   1.000
_cell.angle_alpha   90.00
_cell.angle_beta   90.00
_cell.angle_gamma   90.00
#
_symmetry.space_group_name_H-M   'P 1'
#
loop_
_entity.id
_entity.type
_entity.pdbx_description
1 polymer ?
#
loop_
_entity_poly.entity_id
_entity_poly.type
_entity_poly.pdbx_seq_one_letter_code
_entity_poly.pdbx_strand_id
1 'polypeptide(L)'
;MHLLIPAAGMGRRMGSDRNKLLLKLLGKPLLAWTLQAAQAAPNLSWIGIIGQKNDFPEFQEILAELSLSKSVQMIVGGKTRQESVYNGLQALPQGTPRVLIHDGARCLATP
;
A
#
# COMPACT_ATOMS: atom_id res chain seq x y z
N MET A 1 11.40 -1.68 11.08
CA MET A 1 11.29 -0.64 10.03
C MET A 1 9.84 -0.54 9.62
N HIS A 2 9.40 0.63 9.15
CA HIS A 2 8.02 0.84 8.70
C HIS A 2 7.98 1.01 7.19
N LEU A 3 6.89 0.57 6.57
CA LEU A 3 6.68 0.66 5.14
C LEU A 3 5.50 1.59 4.83
N LEU A 4 5.68 2.50 3.89
CA LEU A 4 4.61 3.28 3.29
C LEU A 4 4.43 2.84 1.84
N ILE A 5 3.18 2.60 1.44
CA ILE A 5 2.80 2.23 0.08
C ILE A 5 1.89 3.35 -0.46
N PRO A 6 2.43 4.28 -1.27
CA PRO A 6 1.61 5.24 -1.99
C PRO A 6 0.73 4.52 -3.00
N ALA A 7 -0.57 4.52 -2.74
CA ALA A 7 -1.61 3.81 -3.49
C ALA A 7 -2.69 4.74 -4.07
N ALA A 8 -2.65 6.05 -3.82
CA ALA A 8 -3.72 7.01 -4.17
C ALA A 8 -3.86 7.34 -5.68
N GLY A 9 -3.14 6.63 -6.57
CA GLY A 9 -3.12 6.91 -8.00
C GLY A 9 -4.18 6.14 -8.79
N MET A 10 -4.94 6.85 -9.63
CA MET A 10 -6.05 6.28 -10.42
C MET A 10 -5.63 5.39 -11.61
N GLY A 11 -4.35 5.18 -11.89
CA GLY A 11 -3.94 4.26 -12.97
C GLY A 11 -4.27 4.70 -14.40
N ARG A 12 -4.68 5.96 -14.65
CA ARG A 12 -5.15 6.47 -15.97
C ARG A 12 -4.26 6.11 -17.17
N ARG A 13 -2.93 6.08 -17.01
CA ARG A 13 -1.99 5.68 -18.08
C ARG A 13 -2.13 4.22 -18.52
N MET A 14 -2.70 3.37 -17.66
CA MET A 14 -3.00 1.97 -17.94
C MET A 14 -4.37 1.80 -18.60
N GLY A 15 -5.08 2.90 -18.94
CA GLY A 15 -6.44 2.85 -19.50
C GLY A 15 -7.49 2.31 -18.52
N SER A 16 -7.19 2.31 -17.23
CA SER A 16 -8.09 1.82 -16.18
C SER A 16 -8.85 2.98 -15.55
N ASP A 17 -10.16 2.81 -15.40
CA ASP A 17 -11.05 3.75 -14.70
C ASP A 17 -10.99 3.60 -13.16
N ARG A 18 -10.31 2.54 -12.71
CA ARG A 18 -10.12 2.19 -11.31
C ARG A 18 -8.65 2.19 -10.92
N ASN A 19 -8.38 2.22 -9.62
CA ASN A 19 -7.04 2.13 -9.09
C ASN A 19 -6.30 0.90 -9.63
N LYS A 20 -5.16 1.13 -10.29
CA LYS A 20 -4.37 0.06 -10.93
C LYS A 20 -3.97 -1.05 -9.96
N LEU A 21 -3.84 -0.74 -8.67
CA LEU A 21 -3.42 -1.71 -7.66
C LEU A 21 -4.47 -2.79 -7.38
N LEU A 22 -5.71 -2.57 -7.82
CA LEU A 22 -6.82 -3.50 -7.75
C LEU A 22 -6.91 -4.42 -8.98
N LEU A 23 -6.17 -4.10 -10.05
CA LEU A 23 -6.11 -4.97 -11.21
C LEU A 23 -5.46 -6.30 -10.84
N LYS A 24 -5.99 -7.38 -11.42
CA LYS A 24 -5.52 -8.74 -11.15
C LYS A 24 -4.37 -9.10 -12.09
N LEU A 25 -3.27 -9.57 -11.51
CA LEU A 25 -2.19 -10.28 -12.18
C LEU A 25 -2.23 -11.74 -11.73
N LEU A 26 -2.40 -12.66 -12.68
CA LEU A 26 -2.55 -14.10 -12.40
C LEU A 26 -3.66 -14.37 -11.36
N GLY A 27 -4.81 -13.72 -11.51
CA GLY A 27 -5.97 -13.88 -10.63
C GLY A 27 -5.89 -13.11 -9.30
N LYS A 28 -4.76 -12.49 -8.98
CA LYS A 28 -4.52 -11.81 -7.70
C LYS A 28 -4.28 -10.31 -7.85
N PRO A 29 -4.89 -9.43 -7.03
CA PRO A 29 -4.66 -7.99 -7.10
C PRO A 29 -3.18 -7.61 -6.97
N LEU A 30 -2.71 -6.62 -7.74
CA LEU A 30 -1.32 -6.14 -7.69
C LEU A 30 -0.87 -5.76 -6.27
N LEU A 31 -1.75 -5.10 -5.50
CA LEU A 31 -1.45 -4.74 -4.11
C LEU A 31 -1.15 -5.97 -3.24
N ALA A 32 -1.87 -7.07 -3.49
CA ALA A 32 -1.77 -8.27 -2.66
C ALA A 32 -0.40 -8.95 -2.80
N TRP A 33 0.20 -8.91 -3.99
CA TRP A 33 1.58 -9.39 -4.21
C TRP A 33 2.60 -8.59 -3.39
N THR A 34 2.50 -7.25 -3.43
CA THR A 34 3.36 -6.35 -2.65
C THR A 34 3.19 -6.57 -1.15
N LEU A 35 1.95 -6.73 -0.67
CA LEU A 35 1.67 -6.96 0.75
C LEU A 35 2.22 -8.31 1.24
N GLN A 36 2.21 -9.36 0.42
CA GLN A 36 2.81 -10.64 0.77
C GLN A 36 4.33 -10.57 0.91
N ALA A 37 5.02 -9.89 -0.02
CA ALA A 37 6.45 -9.66 0.11
C ALA A 37 6.76 -8.85 1.38
N ALA A 38 5.99 -7.77 1.63
CA ALA A 38 6.12 -6.97 2.83
C ALA A 38 5.84 -7.79 4.12
N GLN A 39 4.90 -8.73 4.09
CA GLN A 39 4.59 -9.64 5.19
C GLN A 39 5.73 -10.63 5.47
N ALA A 40 6.40 -11.13 4.44
CA ALA A 40 7.52 -12.04 4.60
C ALA A 40 8.84 -11.35 5.02
N ALA A 41 8.98 -10.04 4.85
CA ALA A 41 10.19 -9.29 5.24
C ALA A 41 10.33 -9.14 6.77
N PRO A 42 11.29 -9.81 7.44
CA PRO A 42 11.33 -9.91 8.91
C PRO A 42 11.55 -8.56 9.61
N ASN A 43 12.20 -7.61 8.94
CA ASN A 43 12.52 -6.30 9.49
C ASN A 43 11.37 -5.28 9.40
N LEU A 44 10.24 -5.64 8.80
CA LEU A 44 9.04 -4.80 8.73
C LEU A 44 8.05 -5.16 9.84
N SER A 45 7.60 -4.15 10.58
CA SER A 45 6.67 -4.30 11.71
C SER A 45 5.31 -3.62 11.49
N TRP A 46 5.24 -2.64 10.58
CA TRP A 46 4.04 -1.86 10.30
C TRP A 46 4.02 -1.42 8.83
N ILE A 47 2.81 -1.39 8.25
CA ILE A 47 2.55 -1.02 6.86
C ILE A 47 1.47 0.05 6.80
N GLY A 48 1.78 1.19 6.19
CA GLY A 48 0.82 2.25 5.87
C GLY A 48 0.45 2.22 4.39
N ILE A 49 -0.83 2.04 4.06
CA ILE A 49 -1.35 2.07 2.69
C ILE A 49 -2.01 3.42 2.47
N ILE A 50 -1.47 4.22 1.56
CA ILE A 50 -1.93 5.59 1.32
C ILE A 50 -2.83 5.62 0.09
N GLY A 51 -4.14 5.56 0.26
CA GLY A 51 -5.12 5.44 -0.85
C GLY A 51 -6.15 6.56 -0.88
N GLN A 52 -7.00 6.57 -1.91
CA GLN A 52 -8.22 7.38 -1.90
C GLN A 52 -9.29 6.68 -1.05
N LYS A 53 -10.16 7.44 -0.38
CA LYS A 53 -11.23 6.85 0.46
C LYS A 53 -12.11 5.85 -0.29
N ASN A 54 -12.35 6.10 -1.57
CA ASN A 54 -13.17 5.23 -2.42
C ASN A 54 -12.52 3.86 -2.70
N ASP A 55 -11.19 3.75 -2.58
CA ASP A 55 -10.47 2.49 -2.78
C ASP A 55 -10.40 1.64 -1.49
N PHE A 56 -10.71 2.22 -0.33
CA PHE A 56 -10.52 1.57 0.98
C PHE A 56 -11.35 0.30 1.15
N PRO A 57 -12.63 0.23 0.75
CA PRO A 57 -13.40 -1.02 0.86
C PRO A 57 -12.70 -2.19 0.15
N GLU A 58 -12.23 -1.98 -1.08
CA GLU A 58 -11.55 -3.04 -1.85
C GLU A 58 -10.16 -3.36 -1.28
N PHE A 59 -9.45 -2.38 -0.72
CA PHE A 59 -8.20 -2.65 0.00
C PHE A 59 -8.44 -3.46 1.28
N GLN A 60 -9.54 -3.23 1.99
CA GLN A 60 -9.90 -4.00 3.18
C GLN A 60 -10.22 -5.46 2.83
N GLU A 61 -10.91 -5.72 1.72
CA GLU A 61 -11.16 -7.07 1.21
C GLU A 61 -9.84 -7.81 0.95
N ILE A 62 -8.89 -7.17 0.26
CA ILE A 62 -7.56 -7.73 0.01
C ILE A 62 -6.84 -8.06 1.34
N LEU A 63 -6.90 -7.16 2.32
CA LEU A 63 -6.26 -7.37 3.62
C LEU A 63 -6.89 -8.53 4.40
N ALA A 64 -8.22 -8.66 4.35
CA ALA A 64 -8.94 -9.74 5.01
C ALA A 64 -8.57 -11.12 4.42
N GLU A 65 -8.43 -11.21 3.09
CA GLU A 65 -7.98 -12.44 2.42
C GLU A 65 -6.54 -12.84 2.77
N LEU A 66 -5.66 -11.86 3.00
CA LEU A 66 -4.23 -12.12 3.23
C LEU A 66 -3.87 -12.50 4.66
N SER A 67 -4.76 -12.28 5.64
CA SER A 67 -4.53 -12.62 7.06
C SER A 67 -3.14 -12.18 7.57
N LEU A 68 -2.79 -10.91 7.35
CA LEU A 68 -1.48 -10.36 7.71
C LEU A 68 -1.28 -10.31 9.23
N SER A 69 -0.11 -10.72 9.72
CA SER A 69 0.23 -10.58 11.15
C SER A 69 0.82 -9.21 11.50
N LYS A 70 1.26 -8.43 10.50
CA LYS A 70 1.79 -7.09 10.69
C LYS A 70 0.66 -6.07 10.80
N SER A 71 0.88 -5.04 11.61
CA SER A 71 -0.07 -3.93 11.73
C SER A 71 -0.17 -3.19 10.40
N VAL A 72 -1.40 -3.00 9.92
CA VAL A 72 -1.69 -2.25 8.69
C VAL A 72 -2.59 -1.07 9.00
N GLN A 73 -2.24 0.10 8.50
CA GLN A 73 -3.05 1.31 8.61
C GLN A 73 -3.38 1.86 7.22
N MET A 74 -4.65 2.13 6.98
CA MET A 74 -5.08 2.89 5.81
C MET A 74 -4.97 4.39 6.09
N ILE A 75 -4.36 5.11 5.16
CA ILE A 75 -4.06 6.53 5.27
C ILE A 75 -4.66 7.24 4.07
N VAL A 76 -5.39 8.32 4.30
CA VAL A 76 -6.00 9.09 3.21
C VAL A 76 -4.92 9.86 2.46
N GLY A 77 -4.81 9.59 1.16
CA GLY A 77 -3.90 10.28 0.26
C GLY A 77 -4.29 11.74 0.00
N GLY A 78 -3.37 12.47 -0.61
CA GLY A 78 -3.57 13.85 -1.06
C GLY A 78 -3.95 13.95 -2.53
N LYS A 79 -4.07 15.18 -3.03
CA LYS A 79 -4.28 15.49 -4.45
C LYS A 79 -3.07 15.14 -5.30
N THR A 80 -1.88 15.19 -4.70
CA THR A 80 -0.61 14.84 -5.37
C THR A 80 0.06 13.64 -4.73
N ARG A 81 1.02 13.03 -5.45
CA ARG A 81 1.88 11.98 -4.89
C ARG A 81 2.67 12.49 -3.69
N GLN A 82 3.19 13.71 -3.75
CA GLN A 82 3.97 14.31 -2.68
C GLN A 82 3.12 14.51 -1.42
N GLU A 83 1.92 15.07 -1.57
CA GLU A 83 0.96 15.25 -0.46
C GLU A 83 0.54 13.91 0.14
N SER A 84 0.33 12.89 -0.70
CA SER A 84 0.05 11.53 -0.22
C SER A 84 1.20 10.98 0.62
N VAL A 85 2.44 11.09 0.14
CA VAL A 85 3.62 10.66 0.91
C VAL A 85 3.74 11.45 2.21
N TYR A 86 3.51 12.77 2.18
CA TYR A 86 3.53 13.62 3.36
C TYR A 86 2.50 13.16 4.41
N ASN A 87 1.25 12.91 4.01
CA ASN A 87 0.23 12.35 4.91
C ASN A 87 0.66 10.99 5.49
N GLY A 88 1.31 10.16 4.68
CA GLY A 88 1.88 8.90 5.12
C GLY A 88 2.94 9.05 6.20
N LEU A 89 3.87 10.00 6.02
CA LEU A 89 4.91 10.30 6.99
C LEU A 89 4.34 10.82 8.30
N GLN A 90 3.32 11.67 8.24
CA GLN A 90 2.62 12.21 9.42
C GLN A 90 1.87 11.13 10.22
N ALA A 91 1.50 10.02 9.58
CA ALA A 91 0.78 8.91 10.20
C ALA A 91 1.70 7.81 10.75
N LEU A 92 3.02 7.96 10.64
CA LEU A 92 3.96 6.96 11.16
C LEU A 92 3.83 6.84 12.68
N PRO A 93 3.96 5.61 13.24
CA PRO A 93 4.03 5.42 14.68
C PRO A 93 5.13 6.27 15.32
N GLN A 94 4.88 6.80 16.52
CA GLN A 94 5.88 7.56 17.27
C GLN A 94 7.15 6.73 17.47
N GLY A 95 8.32 7.37 17.33
CA GLY A 95 9.61 6.70 17.48
C GLY A 95 10.01 5.83 16.29
N THR A 96 9.34 5.94 15.14
CA THR A 96 9.76 5.27 13.89
C THR A 96 11.21 5.65 13.55
N PRO A 97 12.17 4.70 13.59
CA PRO A 97 13.58 5.04 13.36
C PRO A 97 13.91 5.16 11.87
N ARG A 98 13.24 4.36 11.03
CA ARG A 98 13.46 4.27 9.58
C ARG A 98 12.15 3.90 8.89
N VAL A 99 11.88 4.56 7.76
CA VAL A 99 10.74 4.30 6.88
C VAL A 99 11.23 3.98 5.46
N LEU A 100 10.60 2.99 4.83
CA LEU A 100 10.72 2.70 3.41
C LEU A 100 9.45 3.19 2.70
N ILE A 101 9.61 3.83 1.53
CA ILE A 101 8.48 4.18 0.68
C ILE A 101 8.58 3.31 -0.57
N HIS A 102 7.59 2.46 -0.80
CA HIS A 102 7.57 1.51 -1.91
C HIS A 102 6.35 1.72 -2.80
N ASP A 103 6.53 1.68 -4.13
CA ASP A 103 5.41 1.77 -5.07
C ASP A 103 4.65 0.45 -5.08
N GLY A 104 3.36 0.48 -4.72
CA GLY A 104 2.51 -0.71 -4.67
C GLY A 104 2.41 -1.47 -5.99
N ALA A 105 2.65 -0.82 -7.13
CA ALA A 105 2.61 -1.46 -8.45
C ALA A 105 3.89 -2.25 -8.78
N ARG A 106 4.98 -2.07 -8.01
CA ARG A 106 6.21 -2.88 -8.12
C ARG A 106 6.02 -4.19 -7.37
N CYS A 107 5.06 -4.98 -7.85
CA CYS A 107 4.55 -6.20 -7.24
C CYS A 107 5.49 -7.42 -7.31
N LEU A 108 6.64 -7.30 -8.00
CA LEU A 108 7.66 -8.36 -8.11
C LEU A 108 8.78 -8.20 -7.09
N ALA A 109 8.70 -7.24 -6.17
CA ALA A 109 9.66 -7.10 -5.09
C ALA A 109 9.62 -8.32 -4.17
N THR A 110 10.79 -8.76 -3.69
CA THR A 110 10.95 -9.88 -2.75
C THR A 110 11.28 -9.35 -1.34
N PRO A 111 11.13 -10.19 -0.29
CA PRO A 111 11.40 -9.82 1.11
C PRO A 111 12.80 -9.28 1.40
#